data_AF-A0A7C5RF30-F1
#
_entry.id   AF-A0A7C5RF30-F1
#
_cell.length_a   1.000
_cell.length_b   1.000
_cell.length_c   1.000
_cell.angle_alpha   90.00
_cell.angle_beta   90.00
_cell.angle_gamma   90.00
#
_symmetry.space_group_name_H-M   'P 1'
#
loop_
_entity.id
_entity.type
_entity.pdbx_description
1 polymer ?
#
loop_
_entity_poly.entity_id
_entity_poly.type
_entity_poly.pdbx_seq_one_letter_code
_entity_poly.pdbx_strand_id
1 'polypeptide(L)'
;PLAIPLIAGPGALASVLILGGEARGVPWGWAVVLFNVFLVLSLAYLFLGAAVRVRRALGRTGVNVVTRVLGLLLAALAVQYVADGVRGLL
;
A
#
# COMPACT_ATOMS: atom_id res chain seq x y z
N PRO A 1 19.22 5.05 3.28
CA PRO A 1 18.29 5.96 4.02
C PRO A 1 16.91 6.19 3.35
N LEU A 2 16.78 6.17 2.02
CA LEU A 2 15.50 6.38 1.30
C LEU A 2 14.54 5.18 1.28
N ALA A 3 15.00 3.98 1.65
CA ALA A 3 14.14 2.80 1.73
C ALA A 3 13.07 2.92 2.82
N ILE A 4 13.38 3.63 3.92
CA ILE A 4 12.46 3.85 5.04
C ILE A 4 11.24 4.69 4.59
N PRO A 5 11.39 5.88 3.97
CA PRO A 5 10.24 6.64 3.48
C PRO A 5 9.52 5.97 2.30
N LEU A 6 10.16 5.10 1.53
CA LEU A 6 9.47 4.37 0.46
C LEU A 6 8.50 3.31 1.02
N ILE A 7 8.87 2.63 2.11
CA ILE A 7 8.03 1.63 2.78
C ILE A 7 6.99 2.31 3.69
N ALA A 8 7.42 3.33 4.43
CA ALA A 8 6.55 4.20 5.23
C ALA A 8 6.16 5.45 4.43
N GLY A 9 5.54 5.24 3.27
CA GLY A 9 5.07 6.33 2.41
C GLY A 9 4.05 7.24 3.12
N PRO A 10 3.78 8.44 2.58
CA PRO A 10 2.90 9.42 3.21
C PRO A 10 1.48 8.88 3.47
N GLY A 11 0.96 8.00 2.61
CA GLY A 11 -0.33 7.33 2.82
C GLY A 11 -0.31 6.38 4.03
N ALA A 12 0.75 5.59 4.20
CA ALA A 12 0.90 4.70 5.36
C ALA A 12 1.03 5.50 6.66
N LEU A 13 1.78 6.61 6.64
CA LEU A 13 1.88 7.52 7.77
C LEU A 13 0.53 8.15 8.13
N ALA A 14 -0.23 8.61 7.13
CA ALA A 14 -1.58 9.15 7.34
C ALA A 14 -2.52 8.11 7.96
N SER A 15 -2.49 6.85 7.48
CA SER A 15 -3.29 5.76 8.04
C SER A 15 -2.95 5.49 9.50
N VAL A 16 -1.67 5.44 9.88
CA VAL A 16 -1.26 5.24 11.28
C VAL A 16 -1.66 6.42 12.16
N LEU A 17 -1.62 7.65 11.64
CA LEU A 17 -2.08 8.84 12.38
C LEU A 17 -3.59 8.79 12.65
N ILE A 18 -4.40 8.44 11.64
CA ILE A 18 -5.85 8.32 11.77
C ILE A 18 -6.20 7.18 12.74
N LEU A 19 -5.65 5.99 12.50
CA LEU A 19 -5.86 4.81 13.35
C LEU A 19 -5.37 5.04 14.79
N GLY A 20 -4.27 5.77 14.98
CA GLY A 20 -3.76 6.15 16.29
C GLY A 20 -4.66 7.14 17.02
N GLY A 21 -5.38 7.99 16.29
CA GLY A 21 -6.44 8.85 16.83
C GLY A 21 -7.63 8.02 17.32
N GLU A 22 -8.11 7.09 16.50
CA GLU A 22 -9.23 6.18 16.82
C GLU A 22 -8.89 5.22 17.97
N ALA A 23 -7.64 4.77 18.04
CA ALA A 23 -7.15 3.84 19.05
C ALA A 23 -7.24 4.36 20.50
N ARG A 24 -7.33 5.68 20.72
CA ARG A 24 -7.42 6.26 22.07
C ARG A 24 -8.75 5.97 22.76
N GLY A 25 -9.82 5.73 21.99
CA GLY A 25 -11.16 5.45 22.52
C GLY A 25 -11.45 3.96 22.75
N VAL A 26 -10.54 3.07 22.33
CA VAL A 26 -10.77 1.62 22.32
C VAL A 26 -9.76 0.93 23.24
N PRO A 27 -10.20 0.06 24.18
CA PRO A 27 -9.29 -0.78 24.94
C PRO A 27 -8.39 -1.56 23.99
N TRP A 28 -7.07 -1.53 24.21
CA TRP A 28 -6.07 -2.17 23.35
C TRP A 28 -5.95 -1.63 21.92
N GLY A 29 -6.57 -0.48 21.60
CA GLY A 29 -6.52 0.09 20.25
C GLY A 29 -5.09 0.26 19.72
N TRP A 30 -4.16 0.76 20.55
CA TRP A 30 -2.76 0.90 20.17
C TRP A 30 -2.05 -0.44 19.90
N ALA A 31 -2.41 -1.50 20.63
CA ALA A 31 -1.86 -2.83 20.40
C ALA A 31 -2.30 -3.37 19.02
N VAL A 32 -3.56 -3.12 18.64
CA VAL A 32 -4.08 -3.49 17.31
C VAL A 32 -3.36 -2.70 16.21
N VAL A 33 -3.17 -1.39 16.38
CA VAL A 33 -2.46 -0.55 15.40
C VAL A 33 -1.01 -1.02 15.23
N LEU A 34 -0.30 -1.25 16.33
CA LEU A 34 1.09 -1.74 16.28
C LEU A 34 1.20 -3.13 15.67
N PHE A 35 0.25 -4.02 15.99
CA PHE A 35 0.18 -5.34 15.37
C PHE A 35 -0.03 -5.24 13.85
N ASN A 36 -0.93 -4.36 13.40
CA ASN A 36 -1.17 -4.13 11.98
C ASN A 36 0.08 -3.60 11.26
N VAL A 37 0.78 -2.62 11.86
CA VAL A 37 2.05 -2.10 11.32
C VAL A 37 3.09 -3.22 11.21
N PHE A 38 3.24 -4.02 12.26
CA PHE A 38 4.15 -5.17 12.26
C PHE A 38 3.80 -6.18 11.17
N LEU A 39 2.52 -6.49 11.00
CA LEU A 39 2.03 -7.43 9.98
C LEU A 39 2.34 -6.93 8.57
N VAL A 40 2.04 -5.66 8.26
CA VAL A 40 2.30 -5.05 6.96
C VAL A 40 3.81 -5.04 6.66
N LEU A 41 4.64 -4.66 7.63
CA LEU A 41 6.10 -4.68 7.48
C LEU A 41 6.64 -6.11 7.27
N SER A 42 6.09 -7.09 7.97
CA SER A 42 6.47 -8.50 7.81
C SER A 42 6.13 -9.02 6.42
N LEU A 43 4.95 -8.70 5.89
CA LEU A 43 4.54 -9.03 4.53
C LEU A 43 5.45 -8.34 3.49
N ALA A 44 5.72 -7.04 3.68
CA ALA A 44 6.61 -6.29 2.80
C ALA A 44 8.02 -6.92 2.76
N TYR A 45 8.56 -7.29 3.92
CA TYR A 45 9.84 -8.00 4.01
C TYR A 45 9.82 -9.34 3.25
N LEU A 46 8.77 -10.13 3.42
CA LEU A 46 8.61 -11.41 2.73
C LEU A 46 8.57 -11.23 1.20
N PHE A 47 7.82 -10.24 0.71
CA PHE A 47 7.74 -9.94 -0.72
C PHE A 47 9.07 -9.44 -1.27
N LEU A 48 9.79 -8.57 -0.55
CA LEU A 48 11.13 -8.12 -0.94
C LEU A 48 12.11 -9.30 -1.02
N GLY A 49 12.08 -10.20 -0.03
CA GLY A 49 12.90 -11.42 -0.05
C GLY A 49 12.53 -12.36 -1.22
N ALA A 50 11.25 -12.44 -1.56
CA ALA A 50 10.75 -13.22 -2.69
C ALA A 50 10.97 -12.53 -4.05
N ALA A 51 11.31 -11.23 -4.10
CA ALA A 51 11.37 -10.44 -5.33
C ALA A 51 12.33 -11.02 -6.38
N VAL A 52 13.43 -11.65 -5.95
CA VAL A 52 14.37 -12.32 -6.86
C VAL A 52 13.74 -13.57 -7.50
N ARG A 53 12.99 -14.36 -6.71
CA ARG A 53 12.27 -15.54 -7.22
C ARG A 53 11.13 -15.15 -8.15
N VAL A 54 10.34 -14.15 -7.76
CA VAL A 54 9.24 -13.59 -8.56
C VAL A 54 9.77 -13.08 -9.90
N ARG A 55 10.86 -12.30 -9.90
CA ARG A 55 11.49 -11.80 -11.13
C ARG A 55 11.99 -12.93 -12.05
N ARG A 56 12.52 -14.02 -11.48
CA ARG A 56 12.93 -15.19 -12.27
C ARG A 56 11.74 -15.95 -12.85
N ALA A 57 10.64 -16.08 -12.10
CA ALA A 57 9.43 -16.76 -12.54
C ALA A 57 8.70 -16.00 -13.66
N LEU A 58 8.57 -14.67 -13.56
CA LEU A 58 7.90 -13.86 -14.58
C LEU A 58 8.76 -13.59 -15.83
N GLY A 59 10.08 -13.64 -15.70
CA GLY A 59 10.99 -13.26 -16.77
C GLY A 59 10.87 -11.79 -17.19
N ARG A 60 11.61 -11.38 -18.22
CA ARG A 60 11.62 -9.99 -18.70
C ARG A 60 10.28 -9.55 -19.30
N THR A 61 9.66 -10.41 -20.11
CA THR A 61 8.39 -10.12 -20.77
C THR A 61 7.25 -10.03 -19.76
N GLY A 62 7.17 -10.96 -18.81
CA GLY A 62 6.12 -10.97 -17.79
C GLY A 62 6.17 -9.73 -16.90
N VAL A 63 7.36 -9.31 -16.48
CA VAL A 63 7.51 -8.04 -15.71
C VAL A 63 7.02 -6.85 -16.52
N ASN A 64 7.34 -6.76 -17.82
CA ASN A 64 6.90 -5.63 -18.65
C ASN A 64 5.38 -5.59 -18.83
N VAL A 65 4.74 -6.76 -18.99
CA VAL A 65 3.27 -6.88 -19.08
C VAL A 65 2.62 -6.46 -17.77
N VAL A 66 3.10 -6.97 -16.63
CA VAL A 66 2.55 -6.64 -15.31
C VAL A 66 2.65 -5.14 -15.03
N THR A 67 3.80 -4.52 -15.33
CA THR A 67 3.97 -3.07 -15.16
C THR A 67 2.97 -2.28 -16.00
N ARG A 68 2.71 -2.69 -17.25
CA ARG A 68 1.69 -2.04 -18.09
C ARG A 68 0.29 -2.22 -17.53
N VAL A 69 -0.07 -3.43 -17.09
CA VAL A 69 -1.38 -3.72 -16.52
C VAL A 69 -1.62 -2.90 -15.24
N LEU A 70 -0.64 -2.86 -14.32
CA LEU A 70 -0.74 -2.01 -13.13
C LEU A 70 -0.91 -0.54 -13.48
N GLY A 71 -0.17 -0.03 -14.47
CA GLY A 71 -0.32 1.34 -14.96
C GLY A 71 -1.72 1.62 -15.52
N LEU A 72 -2.27 0.70 -16.31
CA LEU A 72 -3.63 0.80 -16.85
C LEU A 72 -4.69 0.75 -15.74
N LEU A 73 -4.51 -0.13 -14.74
CA LEU A 73 -5.41 -0.23 -13.58
C LEU A 73 -5.39 1.05 -12.74
N LEU A 74 -4.20 1.60 -12.48
CA LEU A 74 -4.07 2.85 -11.73
C LEU A 74 -4.69 4.03 -12.49
N ALA A 75 -4.54 4.09 -13.81
CA ALA A 75 -5.22 5.10 -14.63
C ALA A 75 -6.75 4.95 -14.55
N ALA A 76 -7.27 3.72 -14.64
CA ALA A 76 -8.69 3.46 -14.49
C ALA A 76 -9.21 3.84 -13.10
N LEU A 77 -8.47 3.53 -12.03
CA LEU A 77 -8.82 3.92 -10.66
C LEU A 77 -8.80 5.44 -10.48
N ALA A 78 -7.81 6.13 -11.06
CA ALA A 78 -7.73 7.58 -11.00
C ALA A 78 -8.96 8.23 -11.67
N VAL A 79 -9.35 7.77 -12.86
CA VAL A 79 -10.55 8.27 -13.54
C VAL A 79 -11.82 7.97 -12.73
N GLN A 80 -11.92 6.79 -12.12
CA GLN A 80 -13.03 6.45 -11.21
C GLN A 80 -13.10 7.39 -10.01
N TYR A 81 -12.00 7.61 -9.29
CA TYR A 81 -11.97 8.52 -8.15
C TYR A 81 -12.30 9.96 -8.52
N VAL A 82 -11.86 10.44 -9.69
CA VAL A 82 -12.25 11.77 -10.18
C VAL A 82 -13.75 11.83 -10.48
N ALA A 83 -14.31 10.83 -11.18
CA ALA A 83 -15.73 10.78 -11.49
C ALA A 83 -16.60 10.70 -10.22
N ASP A 84 -16.20 9.90 -9.24
CA ASP A 84 -16.89 9.80 -7.94
C ASP A 84 -16.78 11.11 -7.16
N GLY A 85 -15.63 11.77 -7.18
CA GLY A 85 -15.44 13.08 -6.57
C GLY A 85 -16.35 14.16 -7.18
N VAL A 86 -16.50 14.19 -8.50
CA VAL A 86 -17.42 15.13 -9.19
C VAL A 86 -18.88 14.81 -8.87
N ARG A 87 -19.26 13.53 -8.88
CA ARG A 87 -20.63 13.11 -8.50
C ARG A 87 -20.98 13.43 -7.05
N GLY A 88 -20.03 13.36 -6.14
CA GLY A 88 -20.25 13.73 -4.74
C GLY A 88 -20.38 15.24 -4.51
N LEU A 89 -20.02 16.06 -5.50
CA LEU A 89 -20.08 17.52 -5.43
C LEU A 89 -21.38 18.12 -6.01
N LEU A 90 -22.04 17.39 -6.92
CA LEU A 90 -23.33 17.74 -7.55
C LEU A 90 -24.50 17.24 -6.69
#